data_AF-A0A512BCD5-F1
#
_entry.id   AF-A0A512BCD5-F1
#
_cell.length_a   1.000
_cell.length_b   1.000
_cell.length_c   1.000
_cell.angle_alpha   90.00
_cell.angle_beta   90.00
_cell.angle_gamma   90.00
#
_symmetry.space_group_name_H-M   'P 1'
#
loop_
_entity.id
_entity.type
_entity.pdbx_description
1 polymer ?
#
loop_
_entity_poly.entity_id
_entity_poly.type
_entity_poly.pdbx_seq_one_letter_code
_entity_poly.pdbx_strand_id
1 'polypeptide(L)'
;MSDTLNKKCPYCKELIKRDALFCIKCNNFLNWRRYLNFGNTFLALLVALISVLSFAIPAIKNSLTAENSVLHVNYSFVYGGHIMMIVSNSGTKPGHIINGLISYNNGAQKNINVQVVGVAAGENYIAQGSSKEFQLFIDDDGKREIQNDLRNLNNLSEIILLVNVINFNGKRETYKYKLEKADFVKLNEAE
;
A
#
# COMPACT_ATOMS: atom_id res chain seq x y z
N MET A 1 38.16 -45.94 52.60
CA MET A 1 39.28 -45.18 52.01
C MET A 1 39.69 -45.97 50.76
N SER A 2 39.49 -45.60 49.49
CA SER A 2 39.24 -44.31 48.83
C SER A 2 38.67 -44.55 47.40
N ASP A 3 37.57 -45.31 47.24
CA ASP A 3 37.04 -45.69 45.91
C ASP A 3 35.89 -44.81 45.38
N THR A 4 35.44 -43.80 46.13
CA THR A 4 34.28 -42.96 45.73
C THR A 4 34.62 -41.72 44.91
N LEU A 5 35.92 -41.44 44.70
CA LEU A 5 36.44 -40.22 44.07
C LEU A 5 36.61 -40.31 42.55
N ASN A 6 36.53 -41.52 41.98
CA ASN A 6 36.78 -41.75 40.56
C ASN A 6 35.57 -42.43 39.88
N LYS A 7 35.35 -42.12 38.60
CA LYS A 7 34.37 -42.77 37.71
C LYS A 7 35.06 -43.20 36.43
N LYS A 8 34.48 -44.14 35.68
CA LYS A 8 34.99 -44.49 34.34
C LYS A 8 34.48 -43.50 33.30
N CYS A 9 35.33 -43.09 32.37
CA CYS A 9 34.93 -42.32 31.21
C CYS A 9 33.97 -43.15 30.33
N PRO A 10 32.81 -42.62 29.92
CA PRO A 10 31.86 -43.37 29.08
C PRO A 10 32.44 -43.75 27.71
N TYR A 11 33.37 -42.95 27.17
CA TYR A 11 33.98 -43.13 25.84
C TYR A 11 35.18 -44.09 25.87
N CYS A 12 36.23 -43.76 26.62
CA CYS A 12 37.49 -44.53 26.62
C CYS A 12 37.68 -45.45 27.83
N LYS A 13 36.70 -45.53 28.74
CA LYS A 13 36.67 -46.38 29.95
C LYS A 13 37.76 -46.13 31.00
N GLU A 14 38.65 -45.18 30.78
CA GLU A 14 39.69 -44.75 31.73
C GLU A 14 39.09 -44.22 33.04
N LEU A 15 39.81 -44.43 34.15
CA LEU A 15 39.48 -43.85 35.45
C LEU A 15 39.77 -42.33 35.46
N ILE A 16 38.73 -41.55 35.74
CA ILE A 16 38.76 -40.09 35.82
C ILE A 16 38.15 -39.63 37.14
N LYS A 17 38.46 -38.41 37.59
CA LYS A 17 37.82 -37.83 38.78
C LYS A 17 36.30 -37.78 38.60
N ARG A 18 35.55 -38.03 39.68
CA ARG A 18 34.07 -38.10 39.66
C ARG A 18 33.42 -36.82 39.10
N ASP A 19 34.00 -35.66 39.41
CA ASP A 19 33.51 -34.35 38.98
C ASP A 19 34.21 -33.82 37.72
N ALA A 20 34.99 -34.67 37.04
CA ALA A 20 35.61 -34.29 35.77
C ALA A 20 34.53 -33.99 34.72
N LEU A 21 34.55 -32.77 34.19
CA LEU A 21 33.71 -32.30 33.09
C LEU A 21 34.30 -32.62 31.71
N PHE A 22 35.56 -33.06 31.68
CA PHE A 22 36.32 -33.31 30.46
C PHE A 22 37.30 -34.48 30.67
N CYS A 23 37.42 -35.36 29.68
CA CYS A 23 38.40 -36.43 29.69
C CYS A 23 39.64 -36.03 28.89
N ILE A 24 40.77 -35.83 29.57
CA ILE A 24 42.05 -35.47 28.94
C ILE A 24 42.63 -36.56 28.03
N LYS A 25 42.20 -37.82 28.18
CA LYS A 25 42.72 -38.96 27.40
C LYS A 25 42.05 -39.09 26.04
N CYS A 26 40.73 -38.95 25.97
CA CYS A 26 39.97 -39.06 24.72
C CYS A 26 39.47 -37.72 24.19
N ASN A 27 39.87 -36.60 24.83
CA ASN A 27 39.52 -35.24 24.43
C ASN A 27 38.00 -34.98 24.33
N ASN A 28 37.18 -35.70 25.10
CA ASN A 28 35.72 -35.61 25.06
C ASN A 28 35.15 -34.92 26.30
N PHE A 29 34.14 -34.08 26.10
CA PHE A 29 33.34 -33.49 27.17
C PHE A 29 32.41 -34.53 27.80
N LEU A 30 32.31 -34.48 29.12
CA LEU A 30 31.51 -35.43 29.91
C LEU A 30 30.26 -34.80 30.52
N ASN A 31 30.09 -33.49 30.32
CA ASN A 31 28.95 -32.70 30.74
C ASN A 31 27.84 -32.69 29.67
N TRP A 32 26.80 -31.87 29.87
CA TRP A 32 25.67 -31.70 28.95
C TRP A 32 26.08 -31.33 27.51
N ARG A 33 27.27 -30.75 27.31
CA ARG A 33 27.79 -30.42 25.97
C ARG A 33 28.04 -31.66 25.11
N ARG A 34 28.12 -32.86 25.69
CA ARG A 34 28.18 -34.13 24.95
C ARG A 34 26.95 -34.40 24.07
N TYR A 35 25.81 -33.78 24.39
CA TYR A 35 24.57 -33.89 23.62
C TYR A 35 24.48 -32.82 22.53
N LEU A 36 25.28 -31.77 22.64
CA LEU A 36 25.41 -30.75 21.61
C LEU A 36 26.67 -31.06 20.80
N ASN A 37 26.49 -31.83 19.73
CA ASN A 37 27.48 -31.93 18.67
C ASN A 37 27.59 -30.57 17.97
N PHE A 38 28.26 -29.61 18.62
CA PHE A 38 28.79 -28.40 17.98
C PHE A 38 29.95 -28.78 17.04
N GLY A 39 29.72 -29.78 16.18
CA GLY A 39 30.62 -30.13 15.11
C GLY A 39 30.49 -29.15 13.96
N ASN A 40 31.45 -29.19 13.03
CA ASN A 40 31.46 -28.38 11.81
C ASN A 40 30.11 -28.41 11.07
N THR A 41 29.39 -29.53 11.13
CA THR A 41 28.06 -29.69 10.51
C THR A 41 27.00 -28.76 11.11
N PHE A 42 26.99 -28.55 12.43
CA PHE A 42 26.02 -27.65 13.07
C PHE A 42 26.28 -26.19 12.68
N LEU A 43 27.56 -25.79 12.64
CA LEU A 43 27.95 -24.47 12.15
C LEU A 43 27.61 -24.28 10.68
N ALA A 44 27.85 -25.31 9.84
CA ALA A 44 27.49 -25.26 8.42
C ALA A 44 25.98 -25.11 8.21
N LEU A 45 25.16 -25.82 9.00
CA LEU A 45 23.69 -25.68 8.96
C LEU A 45 23.23 -24.30 9.43
N LEU A 46 23.88 -23.74 10.46
CA LEU A 46 23.56 -22.41 10.97
C LEU A 46 23.92 -21.32 9.94
N VAL A 47 25.09 -21.43 9.30
CA VAL A 47 25.49 -20.53 8.21
C VAL A 47 24.54 -20.67 7.02
N ALA A 48 24.17 -21.89 6.64
CA ALA A 48 23.19 -22.14 5.59
C ALA A 48 21.82 -21.52 5.91
N LEU A 49 21.34 -21.66 7.16
CA LEU A 49 20.08 -21.08 7.61
C LEU A 49 20.11 -19.54 7.56
N ILE A 50 21.18 -18.91 8.06
CA ILE A 50 21.34 -17.45 8.01
C ILE A 50 21.39 -16.97 6.55
N SER A 51 22.09 -17.70 5.68
CA SER A 51 22.17 -17.40 4.25
C SER A 51 20.78 -17.41 3.60
N VAL A 52 19.96 -18.44 3.86
CA VAL A 52 18.59 -18.54 3.33
C VAL A 52 17.67 -17.47 3.93
N LEU A 53 17.76 -17.19 5.24
CA LEU A 53 16.98 -16.14 5.89
C LEU A 53 17.25 -14.76 5.31
N SER A 54 18.48 -14.48 4.88
CA SER A 54 18.86 -13.20 4.27
C SER A 54 18.04 -12.90 3.00
N PHE A 55 17.68 -13.93 2.23
CA PHE A 55 16.79 -13.79 1.06
C PHE A 55 15.31 -13.74 1.42
N ALA A 56 14.92 -14.26 2.59
CA ALA A 56 13.53 -14.27 3.03
C ALA A 56 13.07 -12.91 3.63
N ILE A 57 14.00 -12.08 4.10
CA ILE A 57 13.69 -10.78 4.72
C ILE A 57 12.84 -9.86 3.81
N PRO A 58 13.18 -9.63 2.52
CA PRO A 58 12.36 -8.80 1.65
C PRO A 58 10.98 -9.39 1.38
N ALA A 59 10.87 -10.72 1.25
CA ALA A 59 9.60 -11.40 1.01
C ALA A 59 8.66 -11.29 2.22
N ILE A 60 9.19 -11.47 3.43
CA ILE A 60 8.44 -11.30 4.68
C ILE A 60 8.04 -9.82 4.84
N LYS A 61 8.98 -8.89 4.62
CA LYS A 61 8.69 -7.44 4.68
C LYS A 61 7.56 -7.06 3.72
N ASN A 62 7.63 -7.49 2.45
CA ASN A 62 6.62 -7.18 1.44
C ASN A 62 5.27 -7.83 1.75
N SER A 63 5.25 -9.01 2.37
CA SER A 63 4.01 -9.66 2.81
C SER A 63 3.36 -8.99 4.03
N LEU A 64 4.14 -8.32 4.89
CA LEU A 64 3.66 -7.63 6.08
C LEU A 64 3.29 -6.17 5.82
N THR A 65 3.97 -5.49 4.90
CA THR A 65 3.52 -4.18 4.40
C THR A 65 2.34 -4.39 3.46
N ALA A 66 1.13 -4.12 3.93
CA ALA A 66 -0.06 -4.14 3.08
C ALA A 66 0.17 -3.33 1.81
N GLU A 67 0.02 -3.98 0.64
CA GLU A 67 0.12 -3.33 -0.66
C GLU A 67 -1.10 -2.43 -0.87
N ASN A 68 -0.95 -1.16 -0.49
CA ASN A 68 -2.03 -0.20 -0.48
C ASN A 68 -1.67 1.02 -1.32
N SER A 69 -2.53 1.38 -2.27
CA SER A 69 -2.57 2.74 -2.80
C SER A 69 -3.53 3.52 -1.92
N VAL A 70 -3.08 4.65 -1.40
CA VAL A 70 -3.90 5.54 -0.58
C VAL A 70 -3.98 6.83 -1.35
N LEU A 71 -5.05 6.96 -2.13
CA LEU A 71 -5.26 8.15 -2.95
C LEU A 71 -5.93 9.23 -2.12
N HIS A 72 -5.59 10.48 -2.36
CA HIS A 72 -6.31 11.62 -1.86
C HIS A 72 -6.58 12.53 -3.05
N VAL A 73 -7.86 12.70 -3.36
CA VAL A 73 -8.31 13.64 -4.37
C VAL A 73 -8.61 14.95 -3.65
N ASN A 74 -8.20 16.07 -4.22
CA ASN A 74 -8.54 17.40 -3.74
C ASN A 74 -9.07 18.23 -4.92
N TYR A 75 -10.30 18.72 -4.77
CA TYR A 75 -10.89 19.69 -5.68
C TYR A 75 -10.18 21.04 -5.51
N SER A 76 -9.84 21.70 -6.61
CA SER A 76 -9.20 23.02 -6.60
C SER A 76 -10.15 24.12 -7.09
N PHE A 77 -10.49 24.11 -8.38
CA PHE A 77 -11.38 25.12 -8.98
C PHE A 77 -11.97 24.66 -10.32
N VAL A 78 -12.98 25.39 -10.82
CA VAL A 78 -13.57 25.22 -12.15
C VAL A 78 -13.24 26.42 -13.05
N TYR A 79 -12.88 26.15 -14.29
CA TYR A 79 -12.58 27.16 -15.32
C TYR A 79 -12.87 26.63 -16.73
N GLY A 80 -13.62 27.38 -17.55
CA GLY A 80 -13.75 27.10 -19.00
C GLY A 80 -14.32 25.71 -19.37
N GLY A 81 -15.06 25.06 -18.47
CA GLY A 81 -15.51 23.67 -18.68
C GLY A 81 -14.64 22.59 -18.05
N HIS A 82 -13.50 23.00 -17.48
CA HIS A 82 -12.52 22.13 -16.83
C HIS A 82 -12.63 22.25 -15.31
N ILE A 83 -12.60 21.11 -14.64
CA ILE A 83 -12.52 20.98 -13.19
C ILE A 83 -11.11 20.55 -12.86
N MET A 84 -10.36 21.43 -12.19
CA MET A 84 -8.99 21.20 -11.78
C MET A 84 -8.95 20.43 -10.46
N MET A 85 -8.20 19.35 -10.43
CA MET A 85 -8.04 18.50 -9.26
C MET A 85 -6.59 18.12 -9.05
N ILE A 86 -6.19 18.01 -7.78
CA ILE A 86 -4.89 17.46 -7.41
C ILE A 86 -5.14 16.10 -6.79
N VAL A 87 -4.54 15.07 -7.38
CA VAL A 87 -4.60 13.71 -6.86
C VAL A 87 -3.22 13.34 -6.34
N SER A 88 -3.17 12.97 -5.06
CA SER A 88 -1.94 12.52 -4.39
C SER A 88 -2.06 11.07 -3.98
N ASN A 89 -0.93 10.36 -3.94
CA ASN A 89 -0.86 8.99 -3.50
C ASN A 89 0.14 8.85 -2.35
N SER A 90 -0.38 8.67 -1.13
CA SER A 90 0.43 8.44 0.08
C SER A 90 0.73 6.96 0.33
N GLY A 91 0.26 6.07 -0.55
CA GLY A 91 0.45 4.62 -0.46
C GLY A 91 1.80 4.12 -0.99
N THR A 92 2.01 2.81 -0.90
CA THR A 92 3.21 2.09 -1.35
C THR A 92 3.08 1.53 -2.76
N LYS A 93 1.93 1.72 -3.40
CA LYS A 93 1.63 1.26 -4.76
C LYS A 93 0.92 2.35 -5.54
N PRO A 94 1.04 2.37 -6.87
CA PRO A 94 0.38 3.38 -7.70
C PRO A 94 -1.14 3.25 -7.71
N GLY A 95 -1.83 4.29 -8.14
CA GLY A 95 -3.27 4.26 -8.36
C GLY A 95 -3.66 4.99 -9.63
N HIS A 96 -4.93 4.92 -9.99
CA HIS A 96 -5.44 5.56 -11.19
C HIS A 96 -6.71 6.36 -10.94
N ILE A 97 -6.85 7.48 -11.65
CA ILE A 97 -8.14 8.17 -11.80
C ILE A 97 -8.88 7.59 -13.00
N ILE A 98 -10.20 7.39 -12.88
CA ILE A 98 -11.01 6.79 -13.95
C ILE A 98 -11.85 7.86 -14.63
N ASN A 99 -12.80 8.43 -13.89
CA ASN A 99 -13.77 9.38 -14.40
C ASN A 99 -14.38 10.20 -13.26
N GLY A 100 -15.13 11.23 -13.63
CA GLY A 100 -16.01 11.96 -12.75
C GLY A 100 -17.48 11.83 -13.17
N LEU A 101 -18.37 12.12 -12.24
CA LEU A 101 -19.81 12.25 -12.46
C LEU A 101 -20.32 13.45 -11.67
N ILE A 102 -21.02 14.37 -12.32
CA ILE A 102 -21.76 15.41 -11.63
C ILE A 102 -23.19 14.91 -11.43
N SER A 103 -23.65 14.86 -10.18
CA SER A 103 -25.00 14.43 -9.82
C SER A 103 -25.74 15.56 -9.13
N TYR A 104 -26.95 15.85 -9.56
CA TYR A 104 -27.84 16.84 -8.95
C TYR A 104 -29.30 16.43 -9.16
N ASN A 105 -30.21 17.01 -8.39
CA ASN A 105 -31.64 16.79 -8.52
C ASN A 105 -32.32 18.08 -8.96
N ASN A 106 -33.11 17.98 -10.04
CA ASN A 106 -34.00 19.02 -10.52
C ASN A 106 -35.37 18.41 -10.85
N GLY A 107 -36.09 17.98 -9.81
CA GLY A 107 -37.32 17.19 -9.93
C GLY A 107 -37.09 15.69 -10.22
N ALA A 108 -35.96 15.35 -10.86
CA ALA A 108 -35.43 14.01 -10.97
C ALA A 108 -33.90 14.03 -10.80
N GLN A 109 -33.31 12.89 -10.41
CA GLN A 109 -31.86 12.75 -10.33
C GLN A 109 -31.26 12.78 -11.74
N LYS A 110 -30.35 13.73 -11.96
CA LYS A 110 -29.58 13.90 -13.18
C LYS A 110 -28.12 13.62 -12.93
N ASN A 111 -27.47 13.04 -13.93
CA ASN A 111 -26.08 12.59 -13.86
C ASN A 111 -25.38 12.98 -15.17
N ILE A 112 -24.29 13.74 -15.06
CA ILE A 112 -23.49 14.20 -16.19
C ILE A 112 -22.10 13.61 -16.06
N ASN A 113 -21.66 12.93 -17.12
CA ASN A 113 -20.35 12.33 -17.16
C ASN A 113 -19.29 13.42 -17.29
N VAL A 114 -18.23 13.30 -16.50
CA VAL A 114 -17.06 14.17 -16.60
C VAL A 114 -15.86 13.31 -16.95
N GLN A 115 -15.20 13.65 -18.04
CA GLN A 115 -14.09 12.87 -18.57
C GLN A 115 -12.77 13.44 -18.06
N VAL A 116 -11.79 12.59 -17.76
CA VAL A 116 -10.44 13.07 -17.45
C VAL A 116 -9.78 13.49 -18.76
N VAL A 117 -9.33 14.74 -18.88
CA VAL A 117 -8.63 15.31 -20.05
C VAL A 117 -7.13 15.20 -19.90
N GLY A 118 -6.42 15.12 -21.03
CA GLY A 118 -4.98 14.97 -21.04
C GLY A 118 -4.55 13.56 -20.66
N VAL A 119 -5.38 12.59 -21.06
CA VAL A 119 -5.16 11.18 -20.78
C VAL A 119 -4.90 10.47 -22.10
N ALA A 120 -3.67 10.53 -22.58
CA ALA A 120 -3.24 9.43 -23.43
C ALA A 120 -3.35 8.13 -22.61
N ALA A 121 -3.64 6.99 -23.26
CA ALA A 121 -3.75 5.70 -22.57
C ALA A 121 -2.50 5.45 -21.70
N GLY A 122 -2.65 5.54 -20.37
CA GLY A 122 -1.54 5.44 -19.40
C GLY A 122 -1.26 6.68 -18.54
N GLU A 123 -1.79 7.86 -18.87
CA GLU A 123 -1.49 9.11 -18.13
C GLU A 123 -2.40 9.37 -16.92
N ASN A 124 -3.41 8.51 -16.71
CA ASN A 124 -4.27 8.45 -15.52
C ASN A 124 -3.58 7.93 -14.26
N TYR A 125 -2.28 7.70 -14.33
CA TYR A 125 -1.47 7.05 -13.31
C TYR A 125 -0.94 8.06 -12.30
N ILE A 126 -1.03 7.69 -11.01
CA ILE A 126 -0.43 8.42 -9.89
C ILE A 126 0.58 7.50 -9.21
N ALA A 127 1.86 7.84 -9.35
CA ALA A 127 2.96 7.08 -8.75
C ALA A 127 2.90 7.14 -7.21
N GLN A 128 3.51 6.16 -6.55
CA GLN A 128 3.65 6.17 -5.08
C GLN A 128 4.37 7.44 -4.60
N GLY A 129 3.88 8.05 -3.52
CA GLY A 129 4.48 9.26 -2.93
C GLY A 129 4.43 10.51 -3.81
N SER A 130 3.66 10.50 -4.90
CA SER A 130 3.57 11.62 -5.84
C SER A 130 2.20 12.28 -5.83
N SER A 131 2.17 13.53 -6.29
CA SER A 131 0.95 14.28 -6.58
C SER A 131 0.95 14.69 -8.04
N LYS A 132 -0.19 14.54 -8.70
CA LYS A 132 -0.38 14.95 -10.09
C LYS A 132 -1.68 15.74 -10.23
N GLU A 133 -1.62 16.77 -11.06
CA GLU A 133 -2.78 17.56 -11.44
C GLU A 133 -3.55 16.85 -12.55
N PHE A 134 -4.87 16.81 -12.42
CA PHE A 134 -5.79 16.26 -13.39
C PHE A 134 -6.87 17.29 -13.70
N GLN A 135 -7.23 17.35 -14.98
CA GLN A 135 -8.33 18.17 -15.45
C GLN A 135 -9.48 17.24 -15.79
N LEU A 136 -10.66 17.47 -15.22
CA LEU A 136 -11.88 16.82 -15.69
C LEU A 136 -12.63 17.78 -16.61
N PHE A 137 -13.13 17.31 -17.73
CA PHE A 137 -13.89 18.10 -18.68
C PHE A 137 -15.33 17.65 -18.74
N ILE A 138 -16.18 18.66 -18.70
CA ILE A 138 -17.61 18.55 -18.98
C ILE A 138 -17.75 18.85 -20.46
N ASP A 139 -18.39 17.96 -21.21
CA ASP A 139 -18.71 18.23 -22.62
C ASP A 139 -19.70 19.39 -22.78
N ASP A 140 -19.78 19.95 -23.98
CA ASP A 140 -20.60 21.14 -24.22
C ASP A 140 -22.10 20.87 -24.06
N ASP A 141 -22.54 19.64 -24.33
CA ASP A 141 -23.92 19.21 -24.08
C ASP A 141 -24.24 19.19 -22.57
N GLY A 142 -23.35 18.62 -21.76
CA GLY A 142 -23.45 18.62 -20.30
C GLY A 142 -23.39 20.03 -19.71
N LYS A 143 -22.51 20.91 -20.22
CA LYS A 143 -22.49 22.33 -19.80
C LYS A 143 -23.83 22.99 -20.06
N ARG A 144 -24.38 22.82 -21.27
CA ARG A 144 -25.66 23.41 -21.67
C ARG A 144 -26.82 22.87 -20.82
N GLU A 145 -26.83 21.58 -20.53
CA GLU A 145 -27.85 20.97 -19.67
C GLU A 145 -27.83 21.56 -18.26
N ILE A 146 -26.66 21.60 -17.61
CA ILE A 146 -26.53 22.16 -16.25
C ILE A 146 -26.96 23.61 -16.23
N GLN A 147 -26.59 24.40 -17.23
CA GLN A 147 -26.94 25.83 -17.26
C GLN A 147 -28.44 26.06 -17.45
N ASN A 148 -29.09 25.28 -18.30
CA ASN A 148 -30.53 25.37 -18.49
C ASN A 148 -31.26 25.01 -17.19
N ASP A 149 -30.80 23.97 -16.48
CA ASP A 149 -31.36 23.60 -15.19
C ASP A 149 -31.08 24.66 -14.13
N LEU A 150 -29.85 25.20 -14.07
CA LEU A 150 -29.45 26.25 -13.12
C LEU A 150 -30.24 27.55 -13.28
N ARG A 151 -30.63 27.93 -14.51
CA ARG A 151 -31.48 29.11 -14.75
C ARG A 151 -32.91 28.89 -14.25
N ASN A 152 -33.38 27.66 -14.27
CA ASN A 152 -34.71 27.27 -13.81
C ASN A 152 -34.72 26.96 -12.29
N LEU A 153 -34.22 27.93 -11.50
CA LEU A 153 -33.80 27.90 -10.08
C LEU A 153 -34.75 27.31 -9.03
N ASN A 154 -35.93 26.82 -9.38
CA ASN A 154 -36.99 26.61 -8.39
C ASN A 154 -36.75 25.43 -7.43
N ASN A 155 -35.96 24.40 -7.81
CA ASN A 155 -35.78 23.18 -6.98
C ASN A 155 -34.41 22.47 -7.13
N LEU A 156 -33.34 23.18 -7.47
CA LEU A 156 -32.02 22.54 -7.58
C LEU A 156 -31.49 22.13 -6.22
N SER A 157 -31.27 20.83 -6.04
CA SER A 157 -30.54 20.30 -4.88
C SER A 157 -29.06 20.70 -4.92
N GLU A 158 -28.31 20.27 -3.90
CA GLU A 158 -26.86 20.31 -3.93
C GLU A 158 -26.32 19.60 -5.19
N ILE A 159 -25.35 20.23 -5.84
CA ILE A 159 -24.65 19.66 -6.99
C ILE A 159 -23.40 18.97 -6.45
N ILE A 160 -23.26 17.69 -6.75
CA ILE A 160 -22.20 16.84 -6.18
C ILE A 160 -21.32 16.32 -7.32
N LEU A 161 -20.03 16.59 -7.24
CA LEU A 161 -19.01 15.93 -8.05
C LEU A 161 -18.59 14.62 -7.36
N LEU A 162 -18.74 13.52 -8.07
CA LEU A 162 -18.24 12.21 -7.71
C LEU A 162 -17.00 11.92 -8.55
N VAL A 163 -15.86 11.69 -7.92
CA VAL A 163 -14.60 11.33 -8.61
C VAL A 163 -14.29 9.90 -8.29
N ASN A 164 -14.18 9.07 -9.33
CA ASN A 164 -13.86 7.65 -9.17
C ASN A 164 -12.37 7.43 -9.41
N VAL A 165 -11.75 6.78 -8.43
CA VAL A 165 -10.38 6.32 -8.51
C VAL A 165 -10.33 4.81 -8.29
N ILE A 166 -9.26 4.18 -8.74
CA ILE A 166 -9.00 2.76 -8.55
C ILE A 166 -7.60 2.59 -7.99
N ASN A 167 -7.51 1.81 -6.92
CA ASN A 167 -6.23 1.48 -6.32
C ASN A 167 -5.52 0.38 -7.11
N PHE A 168 -4.30 0.05 -6.72
CA PHE A 168 -3.47 -0.99 -7.35
C PHE A 168 -4.15 -2.36 -7.39
N ASN A 169 -4.96 -2.67 -6.38
CA ASN A 169 -5.65 -3.96 -6.24
C ASN A 169 -6.97 -4.00 -7.02
N GLY A 170 -7.30 -2.96 -7.80
CA GLY A 170 -8.53 -2.87 -8.58
C GLY A 170 -9.78 -2.46 -7.77
N LYS A 171 -9.63 -2.15 -6.49
CA LYS A 171 -10.73 -1.64 -5.66
C LYS A 171 -11.01 -0.19 -6.05
N ARG A 172 -12.28 0.10 -6.33
CA ARG A 172 -12.76 1.44 -6.66
C ARG A 172 -13.12 2.22 -5.40
N GLU A 173 -12.77 3.49 -5.39
CA GLU A 173 -13.11 4.45 -4.35
C GLU A 173 -13.69 5.71 -4.99
N THR A 174 -14.71 6.28 -4.35
CA THR A 174 -15.42 7.45 -4.87
C THR A 174 -15.31 8.60 -3.88
N TYR A 175 -14.75 9.71 -4.34
CA TYR A 175 -14.65 10.96 -3.58
C TYR A 175 -15.82 11.86 -3.95
N LYS A 176 -16.39 12.53 -2.96
CA LYS A 176 -17.57 13.39 -3.14
C LYS A 176 -17.20 14.82 -2.79
N TYR A 177 -17.48 15.75 -3.69
CA TYR A 177 -17.29 17.18 -3.49
C TYR A 177 -18.59 17.90 -3.78
N LYS A 178 -18.99 18.80 -2.88
CA LYS A 178 -20.08 19.73 -3.15
C LYS A 178 -19.54 20.84 -4.05
N LEU A 179 -20.18 21.03 -5.19
CA LEU A 179 -19.87 22.14 -6.09
C LEU A 179 -20.85 23.28 -5.82
N GLU A 180 -20.35 24.51 -5.85
CA GLU A 180 -21.17 25.69 -5.66
C GLU A 180 -21.79 26.15 -6.98
N LYS A 181 -22.95 26.81 -6.92
CA LYS A 181 -23.58 27.38 -8.13
C LYS A 181 -22.63 28.34 -8.86
N ALA A 182 -21.77 29.05 -8.12
CA ALA A 182 -20.77 29.97 -8.68
C ALA A 182 -19.74 29.25 -9.56
N ASP A 183 -19.38 28.01 -9.26
CA ASP A 183 -18.43 27.21 -10.06
C ASP A 183 -18.98 26.94 -11.47
N PHE A 184 -20.30 26.82 -11.60
CA PHE A 184 -20.96 26.56 -12.87
C PHE A 184 -21.18 27.81 -13.72
N VAL A 185 -21.23 28.99 -13.11
CA VAL A 185 -21.27 30.26 -13.85
C VAL A 185 -19.96 30.46 -14.63
N LYS A 186 -18.84 30.00 -14.07
CA LYS A 186 -17.50 30.06 -14.67
C LYS A 186 -17.26 29.06 -15.81
N LEU A 187 -18.23 28.18 -16.11
CA LEU A 187 -18.09 27.20 -17.20
C LEU A 187 -18.10 27.83 -18.60
N ASN A 188 -18.66 29.05 -18.74
CA ASN A 188 -18.72 29.79 -20.01
C ASN A 188 -17.77 30.99 -20.07
N GLU A 189 -16.95 31.21 -19.04
CA GLU A 189 -15.89 32.20 -19.12
C GLU A 189 -14.85 31.66 -20.11
N ALA A 190 -14.93 32.16 -21.35
CA ALA A 190 -13.92 31.91 -22.37
C ALA A 190 -12.59 32.55 -21.96
N GLU A 191 -11.48 31.97 -22.43
CA GLU A 191 -10.15 32.58 -22.39
C GLU A 191 -10.16 34.04 -22.91
#